data_AF-A0A7L1GCU2-F1
#
_entry.id   AF-A0A7L1GCU2-F1
#
_cell.length_a   1.000
_cell.length_b   1.000
_cell.length_c   1.000
_cell.angle_alpha   90.00
_cell.angle_beta   90.00
_cell.angle_gamma   90.00
#
_symmetry.space_group_name_H-M   'P 1'
#
loop_
_entity.id
_entity.type
_entity.pdbx_description
1 polymer ?
#
loop_
_entity_poly.entity_id
_entity_poly.type
_entity_poly.pdbx_seq_one_letter_code
_entity_poly.pdbx_strand_id
1 'polypeptide(L)'
;AAPGGTDMMVQRLGSWASLGPLLSLLFSTSMAYVATRENCCILDERFGSYCPTTCGIADFFNKYHLTIDGELQEMERMLRQISNSTGTTEHVIQHIQSLYPPEKQTLPNSIDDFTKKSRKIIEEIIRYENTILSHETTIQQLTDTHILNSNRISQLKEKIAHLESLCQEPCRDTAEIQETTGRDCQDIANKGARKSGLYFIKPQKAKQSFLVYCEIDSYGNGWTVLQRRLDGSEDFKKNWVQYKEGFGHLSPDDTTEFWLGNEKIHLITTQSALPYTLRVELEDWSGKKGTADYAVFKVGSEEDKYRLTYAYFIGGEAGDAFDGFNFGDDPSDKSFTFHNGMRFSTYDNDNDNYAGNCAEQDGSGWWMNRCHAAHLNGKYYIGGVYTSNDAGPSGYDNGIIWATWRDRWYSMKKTAMKIIPFNRLSIDGQQHNLGSAKQV
;
A
#
# COMPACT_ATOMS: atom_id res chain seq x y z
N ALA A 1 -41.50 -54.04 -23.69
CA ALA A 1 -42.45 -54.78 -24.56
C ALA A 1 -43.82 -54.71 -23.89
N ALA A 2 -44.83 -54.16 -24.58
CA ALA A 2 -46.19 -54.61 -24.31
C ALA A 2 -46.25 -56.11 -24.64
N PRO A 3 -47.01 -56.89 -23.88
CA PRO A 3 -48.37 -57.24 -24.30
C PRO A 3 -49.34 -57.21 -23.10
N GLY A 4 -50.66 -57.17 -23.21
CA GLY A 4 -51.54 -57.57 -24.32
C GLY A 4 -52.36 -58.80 -23.89
N GLY A 5 -53.67 -58.58 -23.67
CA GLY A 5 -54.75 -59.59 -23.62
C GLY A 5 -54.75 -60.51 -22.39
N THR A 6 -55.85 -61.11 -21.92
CA THR A 6 -57.27 -61.16 -22.31
C THR A 6 -57.94 -62.13 -21.31
N ASP A 7 -59.26 -62.20 -21.37
CA ASP A 7 -60.13 -63.24 -20.80
C ASP A 7 -60.49 -63.23 -19.30
N MET A 8 -61.69 -63.62 -18.88
CA MET A 8 -63.07 -63.70 -19.40
C MET A 8 -63.80 -64.65 -18.43
N MET A 9 -65.02 -64.27 -18.02
CA MET A 9 -66.02 -65.08 -17.31
C MET A 9 -65.63 -65.58 -15.91
N VAL A 10 -66.51 -65.51 -14.91
CA VAL A 10 -67.64 -66.40 -14.62
C VAL A 10 -68.21 -65.80 -13.31
N GLN A 11 -69.49 -65.59 -12.99
CA GLN A 11 -70.63 -66.52 -12.92
C GLN A 11 -71.90 -65.73 -12.53
N ARG A 12 -73.05 -66.20 -13.00
CA ARG A 12 -74.41 -65.94 -12.47
C ARG A 12 -74.53 -66.26 -10.96
N LEU A 13 -75.47 -65.60 -10.26
CA LEU A 13 -76.66 -66.24 -9.63
C LEU A 13 -77.36 -65.32 -8.59
N GLY A 14 -78.71 -65.37 -8.59
CA GLY A 14 -79.59 -65.06 -7.44
C GLY A 14 -80.14 -63.62 -7.42
N SER A 15 -81.41 -63.30 -7.71
CA SER A 15 -82.74 -63.77 -7.23
C SER A 15 -83.29 -62.93 -6.06
N TRP A 16 -84.63 -62.88 -6.00
CA TRP A 16 -85.57 -62.41 -4.95
C TRP A 16 -85.98 -60.93 -5.04
N ALA A 17 -87.16 -60.65 -5.62
CA ALA A 17 -88.47 -60.53 -4.95
C ALA A 17 -88.74 -59.04 -4.57
N SER A 18 -89.87 -58.41 -4.85
CA SER A 18 -91.21 -58.81 -4.41
C SER A 18 -92.25 -57.73 -4.81
N LEU A 19 -93.51 -58.18 -4.98
CA LEU A 19 -94.79 -57.55 -4.59
C LEU A 19 -95.11 -56.13 -5.13
N GLY A 20 -96.28 -55.83 -5.70
CA GLY A 20 -97.59 -56.47 -5.66
C GLY A 20 -98.68 -55.44 -6.07
N PRO A 21 -99.96 -55.88 -6.20
CA PRO A 21 -100.99 -55.33 -7.09
C PRO A 21 -102.08 -54.50 -6.36
N LEU A 22 -103.03 -53.90 -7.10
CA LEU A 22 -104.47 -53.76 -6.75
C LEU A 22 -105.20 -52.83 -7.74
N LEU A 23 -106.30 -53.29 -8.35
CA LEU A 23 -107.62 -52.65 -8.19
C LEU A 23 -108.73 -53.53 -8.78
N SER A 24 -109.81 -53.67 -8.02
CA SER A 24 -111.02 -54.45 -8.30
C SER A 24 -112.27 -53.58 -8.12
N LEU A 25 -113.40 -54.09 -8.66
CA LEU A 25 -114.82 -53.78 -8.39
C LEU A 25 -115.57 -52.96 -9.44
N LEU A 26 -116.70 -53.52 -9.93
CA LEU A 26 -118.06 -52.95 -9.83
C LEU A 26 -119.10 -53.96 -10.40
N PHE A 27 -120.18 -54.21 -9.64
CA PHE A 27 -121.43 -54.89 -10.05
C PHE A 27 -122.60 -54.22 -9.30
N SER A 28 -123.80 -54.19 -9.89
CA SER A 28 -125.06 -53.96 -9.14
C SER A 28 -126.27 -54.58 -9.86
N THR A 29 -127.09 -55.30 -9.08
CA THR A 29 -128.33 -55.99 -9.41
C THR A 29 -129.56 -55.15 -9.02
N SER A 30 -130.72 -55.36 -9.66
CA SER A 30 -132.01 -54.82 -9.20
C SER A 30 -133.10 -55.89 -9.15
N MET A 31 -133.69 -56.11 -7.96
CA MET A 31 -134.84 -56.99 -7.69
C MET A 31 -136.18 -56.28 -8.00
N ALA A 32 -137.13 -56.99 -8.59
CA ALA A 32 -138.51 -56.51 -8.80
C ALA A 32 -139.42 -56.81 -7.60
N TYR A 33 -140.27 -55.84 -7.29
CA TYR A 33 -141.15 -55.70 -6.12
C TYR A 33 -142.49 -56.44 -6.32
N VAL A 34 -143.09 -57.05 -5.28
CA VAL A 34 -144.40 -57.76 -5.35
C VAL A 34 -145.48 -56.98 -4.58
N ALA A 35 -146.67 -56.80 -5.19
CA ALA A 35 -147.75 -55.98 -4.64
C ALA A 35 -148.61 -56.72 -3.58
N THR A 36 -148.78 -56.11 -2.41
CA THR A 36 -149.59 -56.62 -1.28
C THR A 36 -150.69 -55.63 -0.87
N ARG A 37 -151.69 -56.09 -0.09
CA ARG A 37 -152.93 -55.34 0.24
C ARG A 37 -152.74 -54.01 0.97
N GLU A 38 -151.59 -53.77 1.58
CA GLU A 38 -151.30 -52.50 2.28
C GLU A 38 -150.79 -51.39 1.32
N ASN A 39 -150.34 -51.77 0.12
CA ASN A 39 -149.51 -50.94 -0.73
C ASN A 39 -150.27 -50.46 -1.99
N CYS A 40 -151.56 -50.82 -2.11
CA CYS A 40 -152.43 -50.43 -3.22
C CYS A 40 -153.80 -50.00 -2.69
N CYS A 41 -154.27 -48.81 -3.07
CA CYS A 41 -155.50 -48.21 -2.56
C CYS A 41 -156.80 -48.92 -2.99
N ILE A 42 -156.77 -49.71 -4.08
CA ILE A 42 -157.89 -50.55 -4.52
C ILE A 42 -157.30 -51.89 -4.94
N LEU A 43 -157.59 -52.93 -4.17
CA LEU A 43 -157.24 -54.32 -4.51
C LEU A 43 -158.51 -55.16 -4.48
N ASP A 44 -159.04 -55.38 -5.68
CA ASP A 44 -160.16 -56.26 -5.97
C ASP A 44 -159.61 -57.48 -6.74
N GLU A 45 -159.89 -58.68 -6.23
CA GLU A 45 -159.36 -59.95 -6.75
C GLU A 45 -159.75 -60.22 -8.21
N ARG A 46 -160.72 -59.48 -8.75
CA ARG A 46 -161.12 -59.57 -10.16
C ARG A 46 -160.13 -58.95 -11.14
N PHE A 47 -159.20 -58.11 -10.68
CA PHE A 47 -158.31 -57.33 -11.56
C PHE A 47 -156.87 -57.87 -11.67
N GLY A 48 -156.53 -58.97 -10.98
CA GLY A 48 -155.18 -59.56 -11.04
C GLY A 48 -154.10 -58.72 -10.36
N SER A 49 -152.82 -59.00 -10.66
CA SER A 49 -151.65 -58.33 -10.08
C SER A 49 -151.23 -57.09 -10.88
N TYR A 50 -150.84 -56.04 -10.16
CA TYR A 50 -150.49 -54.73 -10.72
C TYR A 50 -148.98 -54.62 -11.00
N CYS A 51 -148.63 -54.05 -12.15
CA CYS A 51 -147.25 -53.76 -12.57
C CYS A 51 -147.03 -52.23 -12.74
N PRO A 52 -145.79 -51.73 -12.61
CA PRO A 52 -145.45 -50.33 -12.88
C PRO A 52 -145.79 -49.93 -14.33
N THR A 53 -146.26 -48.70 -14.51
CA THR A 53 -146.61 -48.18 -15.84
C THR A 53 -145.35 -47.89 -16.66
N THR A 54 -145.50 -47.86 -17.99
CA THR A 54 -144.40 -47.53 -18.92
C THR A 54 -143.76 -46.17 -18.65
N CYS A 55 -144.51 -45.22 -18.08
CA CYS A 55 -143.97 -43.94 -17.62
C CYS A 55 -142.96 -44.12 -16.47
N GLY A 56 -143.21 -45.04 -15.54
CA GLY A 56 -142.28 -45.33 -14.44
C GLY A 56 -140.97 -45.98 -14.90
N ILE A 57 -141.00 -46.72 -16.01
CA ILE A 57 -139.79 -47.30 -16.62
C ILE A 57 -138.99 -46.23 -17.38
N ALA A 58 -139.66 -45.34 -18.13
CA ALA A 58 -139.00 -44.27 -18.87
C ALA A 58 -138.27 -43.27 -17.96
N ASP A 59 -138.87 -42.94 -16.81
CA ASP A 59 -138.28 -42.00 -15.84
C ASP A 59 -137.05 -42.61 -15.13
N PHE A 60 -137.09 -43.92 -14.82
CA PHE A 60 -135.94 -44.63 -14.27
C PHE A 60 -134.76 -44.68 -15.25
N PHE A 61 -135.04 -44.94 -16.54
CA PHE A 61 -133.99 -45.03 -17.55
C PHE A 61 -133.27 -43.70 -17.81
N ASN A 62 -134.01 -42.58 -17.88
CA ASN A 62 -133.41 -41.26 -18.03
C ASN A 62 -132.53 -40.87 -16.84
N LYS A 63 -132.94 -41.25 -15.63
CA LYS A 63 -132.18 -40.95 -14.41
C LYS A 63 -130.89 -41.77 -14.32
N TYR A 64 -130.92 -43.03 -14.77
CA TYR A 64 -129.74 -43.89 -14.80
C TYR A 64 -128.76 -43.49 -15.92
N HIS A 65 -129.28 -43.14 -17.11
CA HIS A 65 -128.44 -42.75 -18.26
C HIS A 65 -127.62 -41.48 -17.99
N LEU A 66 -128.23 -40.45 -17.40
CA LEU A 66 -127.54 -39.20 -17.06
C LEU A 66 -126.44 -39.39 -16.01
N THR A 67 -126.57 -40.39 -15.14
CA THR A 67 -125.59 -40.67 -14.08
C THR A 67 -124.35 -41.36 -14.66
N ILE A 68 -124.53 -42.36 -15.53
CA ILE A 68 -123.42 -43.11 -16.15
C ILE A 68 -122.67 -42.27 -17.19
N ASP A 69 -123.35 -41.39 -17.93
CA ASP A 69 -122.72 -40.53 -18.94
C ASP A 69 -121.76 -39.51 -18.30
N GLY A 70 -122.11 -39.01 -17.10
CA GLY A 70 -121.23 -38.16 -16.29
C GLY A 70 -119.98 -38.88 -15.77
N GLU A 71 -120.11 -40.14 -15.36
CA GLU A 71 -118.96 -40.94 -14.90
C GLU A 71 -117.98 -41.29 -16.04
N LEU A 72 -118.49 -41.49 -17.26
CA LEU A 72 -117.68 -41.78 -18.44
C LEU A 72 -116.84 -40.56 -18.88
N GLN A 73 -117.44 -39.36 -18.84
CA GLN A 73 -116.72 -38.12 -19.14
C GLN A 73 -115.61 -37.80 -18.14
N GLU A 74 -115.81 -38.12 -16.85
CA GLU A 74 -114.79 -37.86 -15.82
C GLU A 74 -113.61 -38.84 -15.93
N MET A 75 -113.85 -40.07 -16.37
CA MET A 75 -112.77 -41.00 -16.74
C MET A 75 -111.97 -40.52 -17.95
N GLU A 76 -112.62 -40.00 -19.00
CA GLU A 76 -111.92 -39.44 -20.16
C GLU A 76 -111.08 -38.19 -19.79
N ARG A 77 -111.60 -37.37 -18.86
CA ARG A 77 -110.90 -36.20 -18.33
C ARG A 77 -109.65 -36.59 -17.54
N MET A 78 -109.75 -37.60 -16.66
CA MET A 78 -108.59 -38.13 -15.92
C MET A 78 -107.52 -38.71 -16.84
N LEU A 79 -107.91 -39.42 -17.90
CA LEU A 79 -106.96 -40.05 -18.83
C LEU A 79 -106.18 -38.99 -19.64
N ARG A 80 -106.84 -37.91 -20.04
CA ARG A 80 -106.16 -36.73 -20.64
C ARG A 80 -105.23 -36.03 -19.64
N GLN A 81 -105.61 -35.94 -18.38
CA GLN A 81 -104.82 -35.29 -17.34
C GLN A 81 -103.55 -36.10 -17.00
N ILE A 82 -103.66 -37.43 -16.97
CA ILE A 82 -102.51 -38.33 -16.81
C ILE A 82 -101.57 -38.21 -18.02
N SER A 83 -102.08 -38.28 -19.25
CA SER A 83 -101.26 -38.13 -20.47
C SER A 83 -100.50 -36.80 -20.52
N ASN A 84 -101.10 -35.72 -20.04
CA ASN A 84 -100.45 -34.40 -19.98
C ASN A 84 -99.37 -34.35 -18.88
N SER A 85 -99.58 -35.06 -17.77
CA SER A 85 -98.58 -35.20 -16.70
C SER A 85 -97.39 -36.08 -17.10
N THR A 86 -97.58 -37.10 -17.94
CA THR A 86 -96.48 -37.93 -18.45
C THR A 86 -95.60 -37.14 -19.42
N GLY A 87 -96.20 -36.37 -20.33
CA GLY A 87 -95.44 -35.52 -21.27
C GLY A 87 -94.65 -34.39 -20.59
N THR A 88 -95.20 -33.79 -19.53
CA THR A 88 -94.46 -32.81 -18.71
C THR A 88 -93.33 -33.43 -17.90
N THR A 89 -93.51 -34.66 -17.41
CA THR A 89 -92.45 -35.39 -16.68
C THR A 89 -91.26 -35.72 -17.59
N GLU A 90 -91.49 -36.13 -18.84
CA GLU A 90 -90.41 -36.35 -19.83
C GLU A 90 -89.63 -35.07 -20.14
N HIS A 91 -90.32 -33.93 -20.26
CA HIS A 91 -89.66 -32.64 -20.47
C HIS A 91 -88.83 -32.15 -19.27
N VAL A 92 -89.31 -32.38 -18.04
CA VAL A 92 -88.55 -32.05 -16.82
C VAL A 92 -87.32 -32.94 -16.70
N ILE A 93 -87.40 -34.23 -17.06
CA ILE A 93 -86.23 -35.12 -17.05
C ILE A 93 -85.19 -34.68 -18.09
N GLN A 94 -85.60 -34.29 -19.30
CA GLN A 94 -84.68 -33.73 -20.30
C GLN A 94 -84.06 -32.41 -19.84
N HIS A 95 -84.82 -31.55 -19.15
CA HIS A 95 -84.30 -30.29 -18.61
C HIS A 95 -83.30 -30.52 -17.45
N ILE A 96 -83.58 -31.46 -16.55
CA ILE A 96 -82.68 -31.85 -15.46
C ILE A 96 -81.38 -32.46 -16.02
N GLN A 97 -81.46 -33.28 -17.06
CA GLN A 97 -80.27 -33.82 -17.74
C GLN A 97 -79.44 -32.74 -18.46
N SER A 98 -80.06 -31.64 -18.89
CA SER A 98 -79.33 -30.48 -19.44
C SER A 98 -78.63 -29.64 -18.36
N LEU A 99 -79.21 -29.60 -17.15
CA LEU A 99 -78.63 -28.91 -16.00
C LEU A 99 -77.56 -29.76 -15.29
N TYR A 100 -77.66 -31.09 -15.36
CA TYR A 100 -76.72 -32.04 -14.77
C TYR A 100 -76.35 -33.16 -15.75
N PRO A 101 -75.32 -32.96 -16.60
CA PRO A 101 -74.79 -33.99 -17.47
C PRO A 101 -74.18 -35.17 -16.66
N PRO A 102 -74.27 -36.42 -17.14
CA PRO A 102 -73.71 -37.59 -16.45
C PRO A 102 -72.18 -37.68 -16.52
N GLU A 103 -71.51 -36.82 -17.29
CA GLU A 103 -70.07 -36.64 -17.19
C GLU A 103 -69.76 -35.74 -15.99
N LYS A 104 -69.02 -36.29 -15.02
CA LYS A 104 -68.31 -35.54 -13.97
C LYS A 104 -67.64 -34.31 -14.60
N GLN A 105 -68.27 -33.14 -14.51
CA GLN A 105 -67.54 -31.89 -14.57
C GLN A 105 -66.72 -31.85 -13.28
N THR A 106 -65.46 -32.27 -13.39
CA THR A 106 -64.44 -31.99 -12.39
C THR A 106 -64.28 -30.48 -12.33
N LEU A 107 -65.08 -29.81 -11.51
CA LEU A 107 -64.62 -28.58 -10.90
C LEU A 107 -63.58 -29.02 -9.87
N PRO A 108 -62.28 -28.73 -10.04
CA PRO A 108 -61.34 -28.91 -8.94
C PRO A 108 -61.89 -28.07 -7.79
N ASN A 109 -61.97 -28.62 -6.58
CA ASN A 109 -62.38 -27.88 -5.40
C ASN A 109 -61.49 -26.63 -5.23
N SER A 110 -61.82 -25.50 -5.87
CA SER A 110 -60.96 -24.32 -5.89
C SER A 110 -60.80 -23.76 -4.49
N ILE A 111 -61.87 -23.85 -3.68
CA ILE A 111 -61.86 -23.48 -2.26
C ILE A 111 -60.89 -24.35 -1.44
N ASP A 112 -60.78 -25.65 -1.74
CA ASP A 112 -59.85 -26.56 -1.05
C ASP A 112 -58.40 -26.27 -1.46
N ASP A 113 -58.15 -25.95 -2.74
CA ASP A 113 -56.82 -25.57 -3.22
C ASP A 113 -56.38 -24.21 -2.65
N PHE A 114 -57.27 -23.22 -2.59
CA PHE A 114 -56.98 -21.92 -1.94
C PHE A 114 -56.80 -22.05 -0.43
N THR A 115 -57.56 -22.89 0.27
CA THR A 115 -57.37 -23.11 1.71
C THR A 115 -56.09 -23.89 2.02
N LYS A 116 -55.71 -24.87 1.18
CA LYS A 116 -54.39 -25.52 1.25
C LYS A 116 -53.26 -24.53 0.99
N LYS A 117 -53.40 -23.65 0.01
CA LYS A 117 -52.41 -22.61 -0.30
C LYS A 117 -52.30 -21.57 0.82
N SER A 118 -53.43 -21.14 1.39
CA SER A 118 -53.45 -20.25 2.56
C SER A 118 -52.79 -20.89 3.78
N ARG A 119 -53.02 -22.18 4.03
CA ARG A 119 -52.38 -22.91 5.13
C ARG A 119 -50.86 -23.03 4.91
N LYS A 120 -50.44 -23.33 3.68
CA LYS A 120 -49.02 -23.35 3.29
C LYS A 120 -48.34 -21.99 3.46
N ILE A 121 -49.03 -20.89 3.11
CA ILE A 121 -48.53 -19.52 3.32
C ILE A 121 -48.38 -19.23 4.82
N ILE A 122 -49.36 -19.62 5.65
CA ILE A 122 -49.27 -19.43 7.10
C ILE A 122 -48.11 -20.23 7.71
N GLU A 123 -47.92 -21.48 7.28
CA GLU A 123 -46.77 -22.30 7.69
C GLU A 123 -45.43 -21.65 7.29
N GLU A 124 -45.35 -21.05 6.09
CA GLU A 124 -44.18 -20.27 5.67
C GLU A 124 -44.00 -18.99 6.51
N ILE A 125 -45.07 -18.29 6.87
CA ILE A 125 -45.02 -17.10 7.73
C ILE A 125 -44.46 -17.44 9.12
N ILE A 126 -44.92 -18.54 9.73
CA ILE A 126 -44.41 -19.03 11.03
C ILE A 126 -42.92 -19.39 10.92
N ARG A 127 -42.48 -19.95 9.78
CA ARG A 127 -41.05 -20.22 9.53
C ARG A 127 -40.24 -18.93 9.36
N TYR A 128 -40.80 -17.92 8.68
CA TYR A 128 -40.14 -16.63 8.50
C TYR A 128 -40.02 -15.86 9.82
N GLU A 129 -40.92 -16.03 10.78
CA GLU A 129 -40.84 -15.39 12.10
C GLU A 129 -39.50 -15.69 12.81
N ASN A 130 -39.11 -16.97 12.87
CA ASN A 130 -37.80 -17.36 13.42
C ASN A 130 -36.61 -16.85 12.59
N THR A 131 -36.80 -16.73 11.27
CA THR A 131 -35.77 -16.21 10.36
C THR A 131 -35.57 -14.70 10.56
N ILE A 132 -36.67 -13.97 10.75
CA ILE A 132 -36.67 -12.52 11.05
C ILE A 132 -35.93 -12.27 12.36
N LEU A 133 -36.24 -13.02 13.42
CA LEU A 133 -35.54 -12.92 14.70
C LEU A 133 -34.03 -13.20 14.56
N SER A 134 -33.67 -14.24 13.80
CA SER A 134 -32.26 -14.56 13.50
C SER A 134 -31.56 -13.42 12.74
N HIS A 135 -32.21 -12.85 11.72
CA HIS A 135 -31.66 -11.72 10.99
C HIS A 135 -31.57 -10.45 11.83
N GLU A 136 -32.52 -10.19 12.73
CA GLU A 136 -32.48 -9.07 13.66
C GLU A 136 -31.26 -9.17 14.60
N THR A 137 -30.96 -10.37 15.11
CA THR A 137 -29.73 -10.59 15.90
C THR A 137 -28.46 -10.41 15.07
N THR A 138 -28.45 -10.83 13.81
CA THR A 138 -27.32 -10.64 12.89
C THR A 138 -27.10 -9.16 12.60
N ILE A 139 -28.17 -8.41 12.37
CA ILE A 139 -28.13 -6.95 12.16
C ILE A 139 -27.57 -6.26 13.41
N GLN A 140 -27.99 -6.67 14.61
CA GLN A 140 -27.46 -6.11 15.85
C GLN A 140 -25.96 -6.38 15.99
N GLN A 141 -25.50 -7.61 15.77
CA GLN A 141 -24.07 -7.95 15.82
C GLN A 141 -23.23 -7.15 14.82
N LEU A 142 -23.73 -6.97 13.60
CA LEU A 142 -23.08 -6.16 12.58
C LEU A 142 -23.03 -4.68 12.97
N THR A 143 -24.11 -4.17 13.59
CA THR A 143 -24.21 -2.80 14.09
C THR A 143 -23.19 -2.55 15.20
N ASP A 144 -23.08 -3.45 16.19
CA ASP A 144 -22.11 -3.35 17.27
C ASP A 144 -20.66 -3.39 16.73
N THR A 145 -20.40 -4.25 15.74
CA THR A 145 -19.10 -4.33 15.05
C THR A 145 -18.78 -3.04 14.30
N HIS A 146 -19.77 -2.44 13.63
CA HIS A 146 -19.61 -1.16 12.93
C HIS A 146 -19.29 -0.01 13.90
N ILE A 147 -19.97 0.04 15.05
CA ILE A 147 -19.70 1.03 16.11
C ILE A 147 -18.29 0.83 16.66
N LEU A 148 -17.88 -0.41 16.95
CA LEU A 148 -16.54 -0.72 17.43
C LEU A 148 -15.46 -0.29 16.43
N ASN A 149 -15.65 -0.60 15.14
CA ASN A 149 -14.72 -0.19 14.10
C ASN A 149 -14.67 1.33 13.94
N SER A 150 -15.80 2.02 14.02
CA SER A 150 -15.86 3.49 13.99
C SER A 150 -15.05 4.10 15.14
N ASN A 151 -15.19 3.56 16.35
CA ASN A 151 -14.40 3.99 17.51
C ASN A 151 -12.90 3.72 17.32
N ARG A 152 -12.54 2.56 16.77
CA ARG A 152 -11.14 2.24 16.42
C ARG A 152 -10.58 3.20 15.37
N ILE A 153 -11.37 3.58 14.37
CA ILE A 153 -10.96 4.57 13.35
C ILE A 153 -10.71 5.93 14.02
N SER A 154 -11.56 6.38 14.94
CA SER A 154 -11.34 7.62 15.68
C SER A 154 -10.05 7.57 16.51
N GLN A 155 -9.79 6.46 17.21
CA GLN A 155 -8.53 6.25 17.94
C GLN A 155 -7.32 6.20 17.01
N LEU A 156 -7.44 5.58 15.84
CA LEU A 156 -6.38 5.55 14.84
C LEU A 156 -6.09 6.96 14.30
N LYS A 157 -7.12 7.78 14.05
CA LYS A 157 -6.95 9.18 13.64
C LYS A 157 -6.21 9.98 14.69
N GLU A 158 -6.54 9.80 15.97
CA GLU A 158 -5.83 10.44 17.08
C GLU A 158 -4.36 9.98 17.16
N LYS A 159 -4.10 8.68 17.02
CA LYS A 159 -2.73 8.13 16.98
C LYS A 159 -1.93 8.63 15.78
N ILE A 160 -2.55 8.75 14.60
CA ILE A 160 -1.90 9.28 13.40
C ILE A 160 -1.55 10.76 13.61
N ALA A 161 -2.47 11.57 14.15
CA ALA A 161 -2.18 12.97 14.47
C ALA A 161 -1.04 13.10 15.49
N HIS A 162 -0.99 12.21 16.49
CA HIS A 162 0.13 12.15 17.43
C HIS A 162 1.45 11.76 16.75
N LEU A 163 1.44 10.72 15.91
CA LEU A 163 2.63 10.29 15.17
C LEU A 163 3.13 11.40 14.23
N GLU A 164 2.22 12.07 13.53
CA GLU A 164 2.53 13.22 12.67
C GLU A 164 3.19 14.35 13.47
N SER A 165 2.73 14.62 14.69
CA SER A 165 3.36 15.63 15.56
C SER A 165 4.80 15.28 15.98
N LEU A 166 5.15 13.99 16.03
CA LEU A 166 6.50 13.53 16.37
C LEU A 166 7.46 13.59 15.17
N CYS A 167 6.93 13.57 13.94
CA CYS A 167 7.70 13.53 12.71
C CYS A 167 7.84 14.90 12.01
N GLN A 168 7.67 16.00 12.75
CA GLN A 168 7.80 17.36 12.20
C GLN A 168 9.26 17.76 11.97
N GLU A 169 10.15 17.34 12.86
CA GLU A 169 11.56 17.69 12.77
C GLU A 169 12.32 16.68 11.89
N PRO A 170 13.20 17.15 10.99
CA PRO A 170 14.05 16.28 10.20
C PRO A 170 15.07 15.56 11.09
N CYS A 171 15.73 14.54 10.53
CA CYS A 171 16.88 13.92 11.18
C CYS A 171 17.92 14.99 11.55
N ARG A 172 18.40 14.95 12.79
CA ARG A 172 19.44 15.87 13.25
C ARG A 172 20.78 15.48 12.61
N ASP A 173 21.30 16.36 11.76
CA ASP A 173 22.62 16.21 11.19
C ASP A 173 23.69 16.40 12.28
N THR A 174 24.66 15.48 12.32
CA THR A 174 25.81 15.55 13.23
C THR A 174 26.93 16.43 12.67
N ALA A 175 26.91 16.76 11.37
CA ALA A 175 27.87 17.63 10.71
C ALA A 175 27.63 19.12 11.00
N GLU A 176 27.59 19.49 12.28
CA GLU A 176 27.30 20.86 12.73
C GLU A 176 28.42 21.83 12.32
N ILE A 177 28.03 22.86 11.56
CA ILE A 177 28.92 23.96 11.17
C ILE A 177 28.82 25.07 12.22
N GLN A 178 29.97 25.55 12.66
CA GLN A 178 30.05 26.60 13.67
C GLN A 178 29.77 27.98 13.05
N GLU A 179 29.04 28.83 13.78
CA GLU A 179 28.57 30.13 13.28
C GLU A 179 29.68 31.19 13.15
N THR A 180 30.76 31.06 13.94
CA THR A 180 31.83 32.06 13.95
C THR A 180 32.56 32.06 12.60
N THR A 181 32.75 33.24 12.01
CA THR A 181 33.49 33.39 10.75
C THR A 181 34.70 34.29 10.90
N GLY A 182 35.64 34.18 9.97
CA GLY A 182 36.85 34.99 9.95
C GLY A 182 37.62 34.87 8.65
N ARG A 183 38.79 35.50 8.63
CA ARG A 183 39.70 35.44 7.46
C ARG A 183 40.39 34.08 7.33
N ASP A 184 40.64 33.44 8.46
CA ASP A 184 41.21 32.11 8.62
C ASP A 184 40.83 31.57 10.01
N CYS A 185 41.27 30.35 10.33
CA CYS A 185 40.99 29.73 11.63
C CYS A 185 41.62 30.49 12.82
N GLN A 186 42.71 31.24 12.61
CA GLN A 186 43.32 32.01 13.68
C GLN A 186 42.49 33.26 14.01
N ASP A 187 41.94 33.94 13.00
CA ASP A 187 40.99 35.05 13.18
C ASP A 187 39.72 34.58 13.90
N ILE A 188 39.26 33.36 13.61
CA ILE A 188 38.14 32.70 14.31
C ILE A 188 38.49 32.42 15.78
N ALA A 189 39.66 31.85 16.06
CA ALA A 189 40.11 31.59 17.43
C ALA A 189 40.28 32.90 18.24
N ASN A 190 40.75 33.97 17.59
CA ASN A 190 40.88 35.30 18.20
C ASN A 190 39.52 35.92 18.57
N LYS A 191 38.44 35.55 17.88
CA LYS A 191 37.06 35.96 18.18
C LYS A 191 36.41 35.15 19.31
N GLY A 192 37.12 34.18 19.89
CA GLY A 192 36.67 33.43 21.05
C GLY A 192 36.28 31.98 20.77
N ALA A 193 36.36 31.51 19.52
CA ALA A 193 36.13 30.10 19.22
C ALA A 193 37.18 29.21 19.91
N ARG A 194 36.73 28.08 20.48
CA ARG A 194 37.57 27.12 21.21
C ARG A 194 37.35 25.66 20.80
N LYS A 195 36.29 25.36 20.03
CA LYS A 195 35.95 24.01 19.58
C LYS A 195 36.57 23.78 18.20
N SER A 196 37.38 22.73 18.03
CA SER A 196 37.76 22.28 16.69
C SER A 196 36.54 21.81 15.91
N GLY A 197 36.52 22.01 14.60
CA GLY A 197 35.39 21.62 13.77
C GLY A 197 35.28 22.42 12.48
N LEU A 198 34.08 22.44 11.92
CA LEU A 198 33.80 23.06 10.63
C LEU A 198 33.44 24.54 10.78
N TYR A 199 34.12 25.39 10.02
CA TYR A 199 33.90 26.84 10.03
C TYR A 199 33.93 27.41 8.62
N PHE A 200 33.16 28.47 8.38
CA PHE A 200 33.29 29.27 7.16
C PHE A 200 34.34 30.36 7.32
N ILE A 201 35.29 30.42 6.38
CA ILE A 201 36.25 31.52 6.28
C ILE A 201 36.11 32.29 4.98
N LYS A 202 36.52 33.56 5.00
CA LYS A 202 36.63 34.41 3.81
C LYS A 202 37.95 35.21 3.86
N PRO A 203 39.01 34.71 3.21
CA PRO A 203 40.27 35.45 3.06
C PRO A 203 40.05 36.82 2.38
N GLN A 204 40.92 37.80 2.66
CA GLN A 204 40.68 39.21 2.27
C GLN A 204 40.37 39.44 0.79
N LYS A 205 41.06 38.72 -0.11
CA LYS A 205 40.89 38.84 -1.57
C LYS A 205 39.89 37.83 -2.15
N ALA A 206 39.32 36.96 -1.32
CA ALA A 206 38.38 35.94 -1.76
C ALA A 206 37.01 36.56 -2.06
N LYS A 207 36.44 36.22 -3.23
CA LYS A 207 35.10 36.67 -3.63
C LYS A 207 34.01 36.01 -2.78
N GLN A 208 34.15 34.71 -2.52
CA GLN A 208 33.20 33.88 -1.78
C GLN A 208 33.86 33.27 -0.54
N SER A 209 33.05 33.01 0.49
CA SER A 209 33.47 32.22 1.66
C SER A 209 33.43 30.73 1.33
N PHE A 210 34.24 29.94 2.02
CA PHE A 210 34.25 28.49 1.88
C PHE A 210 34.47 27.80 3.23
N LEU A 211 34.07 26.54 3.29
CA LEU A 211 34.14 25.71 4.50
C LEU A 211 35.57 25.18 4.68
N VAL A 212 36.05 25.18 5.92
CA VAL A 212 37.33 24.60 6.32
C VAL A 212 37.17 23.85 7.65
N TYR A 213 38.07 22.90 7.89
CA TYR A 213 38.27 22.36 9.23
C TYR A 213 39.31 23.20 9.98
N CYS A 214 38.90 23.74 11.13
CA CYS A 214 39.77 24.44 12.05
C CYS A 214 40.12 23.54 13.23
N GLU A 215 41.41 23.38 13.46
CA GLU A 215 41.94 22.75 14.67
C GLU A 215 42.34 23.86 15.65
N ILE A 216 41.60 24.00 16.76
CA ILE A 216 41.81 25.05 17.75
C ILE A 216 42.31 24.41 19.05
N ASP A 217 43.50 24.81 19.48
CA ASP A 217 44.06 24.33 20.75
C ASP A 217 43.59 25.16 21.96
N SER A 218 43.93 24.70 23.16
CA SER A 218 43.61 25.38 24.42
C SER A 218 44.29 26.74 24.59
N TYR A 219 45.35 27.01 23.83
CA TYR A 219 46.10 28.27 23.83
C TYR A 219 45.52 29.29 22.84
N GLY A 220 44.47 28.92 22.09
CA GLY A 220 43.83 29.77 21.09
C GLY A 220 44.62 29.86 19.78
N ASN A 221 45.46 28.88 19.47
CA ASN A 221 46.05 28.73 18.15
C ASN A 221 45.05 28.04 17.24
N GLY A 222 44.67 28.71 16.15
CA GLY A 222 43.69 28.22 15.18
C GLY A 222 44.39 27.79 13.90
N TRP A 223 44.65 26.50 13.76
CA TRP A 223 45.23 25.93 12.55
C TRP A 223 44.15 25.70 11.50
N THR A 224 44.43 26.09 10.26
CA THR A 224 43.59 25.76 9.10
C THR A 224 44.16 24.52 8.43
N VAL A 225 43.41 23.42 8.43
CA VAL A 225 43.86 22.17 7.81
C VAL A 225 43.60 22.22 6.30
N LEU A 226 44.64 21.95 5.52
CA LEU A 226 44.65 22.02 4.07
C LEU A 226 44.50 20.64 3.42
N GLN A 227 45.01 19.61 4.09
CA GLN A 227 45.02 18.24 3.62
C GLN A 227 44.97 17.30 4.83
N ARG A 228 44.24 16.19 4.70
CA ARG A 228 44.18 15.12 5.70
C ARG A 228 44.14 13.74 5.03
N ARG A 229 44.94 12.79 5.54
CA ARG A 229 44.88 11.35 5.24
C ARG A 229 44.86 10.55 6.55
N LEU A 230 44.08 9.47 6.60
CA LEU A 230 43.94 8.63 7.80
C LEU A 230 43.47 7.18 7.56
N ASP A 231 42.80 6.89 6.44
CA ASP A 231 42.20 5.56 6.19
C ASP A 231 42.22 5.09 4.73
N GLY A 232 42.58 5.95 3.78
CA GLY A 232 42.55 5.65 2.34
C GLY A 232 41.15 5.60 1.74
N SER A 233 40.15 6.21 2.38
CA SER A 233 38.77 6.29 1.89
C SER A 233 38.61 7.19 0.67
N GLU A 234 39.46 8.22 0.54
CA GLU A 234 39.42 9.14 -0.58
C GLU A 234 40.47 8.80 -1.64
N ASP A 235 40.06 8.91 -2.89
CA ASP A 235 40.95 8.78 -4.03
C ASP A 235 41.67 10.12 -4.28
N PHE A 236 42.99 10.10 -4.30
CA PHE A 236 43.82 11.29 -4.59
C PHE A 236 44.31 11.32 -6.04
N LYS A 237 43.95 10.35 -6.89
CA LYS A 237 44.22 10.38 -8.33
C LYS A 237 43.19 11.26 -9.05
N LYS A 238 43.33 12.57 -8.86
CA LYS A 238 42.41 13.60 -9.34
C LYS A 238 43.04 14.53 -10.37
N ASN A 239 42.19 15.15 -11.18
CA ASN A 239 42.60 16.04 -12.27
C ASN A 239 42.90 17.47 -11.77
N TRP A 240 43.36 18.35 -12.67
CA TRP A 240 43.73 19.73 -12.36
C TRP A 240 42.61 20.51 -11.68
N VAL A 241 41.40 20.42 -12.23
CA VAL A 241 40.23 21.17 -11.73
C VAL A 241 39.82 20.68 -10.35
N GLN A 242 39.86 19.38 -10.11
CA GLN A 242 39.57 18.80 -8.81
C GLN A 242 40.60 19.21 -7.76
N TYR A 243 41.89 19.20 -8.09
CA TYR A 243 42.92 19.71 -7.17
C TYR A 243 42.84 21.22 -6.96
N LYS A 244 42.39 21.98 -7.95
CA LYS A 244 42.12 23.42 -7.83
C LYS A 244 40.99 23.71 -6.85
N GLU A 245 39.83 23.09 -7.05
CA GLU A 245 38.61 23.37 -6.29
C GLU A 245 38.56 22.64 -4.93
N GLY A 246 39.29 21.53 -4.81
CA GLY A 246 39.28 20.65 -3.64
C GLY A 246 38.33 19.47 -3.79
N PHE A 247 38.59 18.42 -3.01
CA PHE A 247 37.82 17.17 -2.99
C PHE A 247 37.93 16.48 -1.63
N GLY A 248 37.16 15.41 -1.44
CA GLY A 248 36.99 14.72 -0.17
C GLY A 248 35.99 15.42 0.75
N HIS A 249 35.93 14.97 1.99
CA HIS A 249 34.91 15.38 2.93
C HIS A 249 35.52 16.08 4.15
N LEU A 250 34.87 17.14 4.62
CA LEU A 250 35.19 17.78 5.89
C LEU A 250 34.23 17.24 6.96
N SER A 251 34.77 16.86 8.12
CA SER A 251 34.01 16.35 9.26
C SER A 251 34.31 17.17 10.52
N PRO A 252 33.31 17.42 11.41
CA PRO A 252 33.56 18.15 12.65
C PRO A 252 34.49 17.43 13.64
N ASP A 253 34.59 16.11 13.53
CA ASP A 253 35.37 15.21 14.38
C ASP A 253 36.70 14.77 13.76
N ASP A 254 37.07 15.30 12.59
CA ASP A 254 38.37 15.09 11.94
C ASP A 254 38.67 13.62 11.57
N THR A 255 37.62 12.90 11.15
CA THR A 255 37.66 11.48 10.79
C THR A 255 37.58 11.23 9.29
N THR A 256 37.74 12.27 8.46
CA THR A 256 37.63 12.19 7.00
C THR A 256 38.89 12.67 6.28
N GLU A 257 39.12 12.16 5.07
CA GLU A 257 40.20 12.60 4.18
C GLU A 257 39.72 13.71 3.23
N PHE A 258 40.63 14.64 2.89
CA PHE A 258 40.32 15.69 1.93
C PHE A 258 41.57 16.41 1.42
N TRP A 259 41.38 17.10 0.29
CA TRP A 259 42.25 18.18 -0.21
C TRP A 259 41.42 19.47 -0.28
N LEU A 260 41.85 20.51 0.41
CA LEU A 260 41.06 21.74 0.52
C LEU A 260 40.82 22.43 -0.83
N GLY A 261 41.82 22.38 -1.72
CA GLY A 261 41.81 23.02 -3.03
C GLY A 261 42.92 24.06 -3.18
N ASN A 262 43.67 24.00 -4.28
CA ASN A 262 44.84 24.85 -4.52
C ASN A 262 44.47 26.35 -4.52
N GLU A 263 43.32 26.70 -5.10
CA GLU A 263 42.86 28.09 -5.14
C GLU A 263 42.54 28.60 -3.73
N LYS A 264 41.91 27.76 -2.89
CA LYS A 264 41.62 28.12 -1.50
C LYS A 264 42.92 28.29 -0.69
N ILE A 265 43.90 27.40 -0.88
CA ILE A 265 45.21 27.49 -0.22
C ILE A 265 45.96 28.76 -0.67
N HIS A 266 45.94 29.07 -1.96
CA HIS A 266 46.49 30.31 -2.52
C HIS A 266 45.87 31.55 -1.88
N LEU A 267 44.53 31.61 -1.83
CA LEU A 267 43.79 32.73 -1.27
C LEU A 267 44.10 32.95 0.22
N ILE A 268 44.25 31.88 1.02
CA ILE A 268 44.60 32.00 2.44
C ILE A 268 46.04 32.50 2.60
N THR A 269 46.99 31.89 1.90
CA THR A 269 48.43 32.16 2.10
C THR A 269 48.91 33.48 1.50
N THR A 270 48.15 34.09 0.59
CA THR A 270 48.51 35.35 -0.11
C THR A 270 47.58 36.53 0.19
N GLN A 271 46.65 36.36 1.14
CA GLN A 271 45.65 37.39 1.44
C GLN A 271 46.24 38.71 1.92
N SER A 272 47.37 38.68 2.64
CA SER A 272 48.03 39.87 3.20
C SER A 272 49.55 39.69 3.25
N ALA A 273 50.27 40.71 3.74
CA ALA A 273 51.71 40.62 3.96
C ALA A 273 52.08 39.72 5.15
N LEU A 274 51.12 39.31 5.99
CA LEU A 274 51.37 38.43 7.13
C LEU A 274 51.74 37.02 6.62
N PRO A 275 52.94 36.51 6.92
CA PRO A 275 53.35 35.19 6.47
C PRO A 275 52.67 34.08 7.26
N TYR A 276 52.51 32.90 6.63
CA TYR A 276 52.03 31.68 7.27
C TYR A 276 53.17 30.69 7.49
N THR A 277 53.04 29.87 8.51
CA THR A 277 53.81 28.64 8.67
C THR A 277 52.96 27.46 8.23
N LEU A 278 53.57 26.55 7.47
CA LEU A 278 53.04 25.22 7.25
C LEU A 278 53.61 24.27 8.30
N ARG A 279 52.74 23.46 8.90
CA ARG A 279 53.09 22.27 9.66
C ARG A 279 52.60 21.02 8.91
N VAL A 280 53.52 20.10 8.69
CA VAL A 280 53.23 18.74 8.23
C VAL A 280 53.30 17.81 9.44
N GLU A 281 52.23 17.07 9.71
CA GLU A 281 52.20 16.05 10.75
C GLU A 281 52.06 14.67 10.10
N LEU A 282 52.88 13.72 10.54
CA LEU A 282 52.92 12.35 10.03
C LEU A 282 52.71 11.37 11.19
N GLU A 283 51.96 10.30 10.97
CA GLU A 283 51.84 9.16 11.88
C GLU A 283 52.18 7.87 11.10
N ASP A 284 53.08 7.06 11.66
CA ASP A 284 53.43 5.76 11.09
C ASP A 284 52.52 4.64 11.62
N TRP A 285 52.64 3.43 11.06
CA TRP A 285 51.81 2.29 11.43
C TRP A 285 52.11 1.72 12.82
N SER A 286 53.21 2.13 13.44
CA SER A 286 53.56 1.82 14.84
C SER A 286 53.10 2.88 15.84
N GLY A 287 52.41 3.93 15.36
CA GLY A 287 51.92 5.04 16.18
C GLY A 287 52.96 6.10 16.51
N LYS A 288 54.17 6.04 15.92
CA LYS A 288 55.15 7.12 16.06
C LYS A 288 54.70 8.30 15.22
N LYS A 289 54.98 9.50 15.71
CA LYS A 289 54.63 10.75 15.05
C LYS A 289 55.88 11.57 14.74
N GLY A 290 55.83 12.35 13.68
CA GLY A 290 56.87 13.30 13.30
C GLY A 290 56.26 14.56 12.72
N THR A 291 56.93 15.68 12.95
CA THR A 291 56.53 16.99 12.42
C THR A 291 57.57 17.57 11.48
N ALA A 292 57.14 18.42 10.54
CA ALA A 292 58.03 19.27 9.75
C ALA A 292 57.37 20.63 9.52
N ASP A 293 58.03 21.69 10.00
CA ASP A 293 57.54 23.06 9.98
C ASP A 293 58.32 23.93 8.96
N TYR A 294 57.59 24.73 8.16
CA TYR A 294 58.16 25.55 7.09
C TYR A 294 57.71 27.02 7.19
N ALA A 295 58.67 27.94 7.21
CA ALA A 295 58.42 29.37 7.36
C ALA A 295 57.98 30.02 6.04
N VAL A 296 57.07 31.00 6.13
CA VAL A 296 56.63 31.83 4.99
C VAL A 296 56.06 30.97 3.84
N PHE A 297 55.28 29.95 4.19
CA PHE A 297 54.63 29.07 3.24
C PHE A 297 53.62 29.83 2.37
N LYS A 298 53.73 29.65 1.06
CA LYS A 298 52.85 30.25 0.06
C LYS A 298 52.60 29.30 -1.10
N VAL A 299 51.37 29.37 -1.62
CA VAL A 299 50.99 28.76 -2.89
C VAL A 299 50.71 29.88 -3.88
N GLY A 300 51.31 29.80 -5.07
CA GLY A 300 51.15 30.78 -6.16
C GLY A 300 49.75 30.80 -6.77
N SER A 301 49.49 31.73 -7.70
CA SER A 301 48.22 31.77 -8.43
C SER A 301 48.13 30.65 -9.46
N GLU A 302 46.95 30.46 -10.06
CA GLU A 302 46.76 29.47 -11.13
C GLU A 302 47.65 29.75 -12.36
N GLU A 303 47.90 31.02 -12.70
CA GLU A 303 48.77 31.41 -13.81
C GLU A 303 50.22 30.98 -13.58
N ASP A 304 50.68 31.00 -12.32
CA ASP A 304 51.96 30.42 -11.90
C ASP A 304 51.81 28.98 -11.40
N LYS A 305 50.73 28.30 -11.79
CA LYS A 305 50.50 26.87 -11.60
C LYS A 305 50.57 26.44 -10.13
N TYR A 306 50.02 27.26 -9.24
CA TYR A 306 49.97 27.00 -7.80
C TYR A 306 51.34 26.64 -7.20
N ARG A 307 52.40 27.33 -7.64
CA ARG A 307 53.78 27.08 -7.22
C ARG A 307 53.93 27.08 -5.70
N LEU A 308 54.60 26.06 -5.17
CA LEU A 308 55.00 26.01 -3.76
C LEU A 308 56.20 26.92 -3.55
N THR A 309 56.13 27.79 -2.54
CA THR A 309 57.30 28.52 -2.05
C THR A 309 57.29 28.59 -0.54
N TYR A 310 58.46 28.53 0.07
CA TYR A 310 58.67 28.80 1.49
C TYR A 310 60.06 29.43 1.67
N ALA A 311 60.26 30.16 2.76
CA ALA A 311 61.52 30.85 3.02
C ALA A 311 62.61 29.88 3.50
N TYR A 312 62.31 29.07 4.51
CA TYR A 312 63.24 28.08 5.08
C TYR A 312 62.49 27.06 5.94
N PHE A 313 63.11 25.91 6.18
CA PHE A 313 62.65 24.91 7.14
C PHE A 313 62.93 25.37 8.58
N ILE A 314 61.92 25.31 9.43
CA ILE A 314 62.00 25.72 10.84
C ILE A 314 62.58 24.59 11.68
N GLY A 315 62.09 23.36 11.48
CA GLY A 315 62.45 22.22 12.31
C GLY A 315 61.36 21.15 12.36
N GLY A 316 61.66 20.06 13.05
CA GLY A 316 60.75 18.94 13.29
C GLY A 316 61.40 17.58 13.06
N GLU A 317 60.92 16.55 13.77
CA GLU A 317 61.52 15.21 13.79
C GLU A 317 61.39 14.47 12.46
N ALA A 318 60.50 14.91 11.57
CA ALA A 318 60.36 14.32 10.25
C ALA A 318 61.44 14.81 9.27
N GLY A 319 62.17 15.88 9.59
CA GLY A 319 63.21 16.45 8.72
C GLY A 319 62.67 17.17 7.48
N ASP A 320 63.57 17.85 6.76
CA ASP A 320 63.25 18.66 5.59
C ASP A 320 63.28 17.84 4.29
N ALA A 321 62.17 17.16 3.98
CA ALA A 321 62.03 16.47 2.70
C ALA A 321 61.74 17.41 1.53
N PHE A 322 61.29 18.65 1.77
CA PHE A 322 61.06 19.63 0.69
C PHE A 322 62.35 20.20 0.11
N ASP A 323 63.47 20.12 0.84
CA ASP A 323 64.82 20.41 0.34
C ASP A 323 65.37 19.28 -0.57
N GLY A 324 64.61 18.22 -0.81
CA GLY A 324 65.01 17.06 -1.60
C GLY A 324 65.86 16.08 -0.80
N PHE A 325 65.94 14.84 -1.29
CA PHE A 325 66.63 13.75 -0.61
C PHE A 325 67.59 13.03 -1.55
N ASN A 326 68.73 12.62 -1.00
CA ASN A 326 69.73 11.88 -1.77
C ASN A 326 69.49 10.39 -1.56
N PHE A 327 68.80 9.76 -2.50
CA PHE A 327 68.42 8.36 -2.37
C PHE A 327 69.56 7.40 -2.70
N GLY A 328 70.59 7.88 -3.42
CA GLY A 328 71.79 7.12 -3.75
C GLY A 328 71.71 6.39 -5.09
N ASP A 329 70.64 6.60 -5.85
CA ASP A 329 70.51 6.06 -7.21
C ASP A 329 71.35 6.90 -8.19
N ASP A 330 71.33 8.22 -8.03
CA ASP A 330 72.14 9.17 -8.81
C ASP A 330 72.64 10.35 -7.92
N PRO A 331 73.86 10.86 -8.11
CA PRO A 331 74.35 12.03 -7.36
C PRO A 331 73.47 13.28 -7.46
N SER A 332 72.61 13.36 -8.49
CA SER A 332 71.66 14.45 -8.72
C SER A 332 70.29 14.26 -8.06
N ASP A 333 70.04 13.15 -7.35
CA ASP A 333 68.74 12.82 -6.73
C ASP A 333 68.16 13.99 -5.93
N LYS A 334 68.96 14.59 -5.05
CA LYS A 334 68.51 15.71 -4.21
C LYS A 334 68.07 16.92 -5.05
N SER A 335 68.81 17.23 -6.11
CA SER A 335 68.50 18.33 -7.04
C SER A 335 67.27 18.04 -7.89
N PHE A 336 66.83 16.79 -7.99
CA PHE A 336 65.65 16.38 -8.73
C PHE A 336 64.44 16.09 -7.85
N THR A 337 64.58 16.12 -6.52
CA THR A 337 63.51 15.74 -5.59
C THR A 337 63.11 16.86 -4.63
N PHE A 338 63.74 18.03 -4.71
CA PHE A 338 63.31 19.21 -3.95
C PHE A 338 61.98 19.77 -4.49
N HIS A 339 61.20 20.35 -3.58
CA HIS A 339 59.85 20.85 -3.83
C HIS A 339 59.74 22.38 -3.74
N ASN A 340 60.68 23.07 -3.08
CA ASN A 340 60.65 24.53 -3.00
C ASN A 340 60.76 25.16 -4.41
N GLY A 341 59.79 25.99 -4.76
CA GLY A 341 59.71 26.61 -6.08
C GLY A 341 59.10 25.72 -7.17
N MET A 342 58.68 24.48 -6.88
CA MET A 342 58.05 23.62 -7.88
C MET A 342 56.60 24.03 -8.16
N ARG A 343 56.21 23.90 -9.44
CA ARG A 343 54.83 24.08 -9.87
C ARG A 343 54.01 22.84 -9.51
N PHE A 344 52.70 23.03 -9.34
CA PHE A 344 51.81 21.90 -9.12
C PHE A 344 51.59 21.17 -10.45
N SER A 345 51.54 19.84 -10.40
CA SER A 345 51.28 18.98 -11.55
C SER A 345 50.15 18.01 -11.21
N THR A 346 49.32 17.70 -12.20
CA THR A 346 48.33 16.61 -12.19
C THR A 346 48.50 15.77 -13.45
N TYR A 347 47.89 14.58 -13.51
CA TYR A 347 48.04 13.71 -14.68
C TYR A 347 47.60 14.36 -16.01
N ASP A 348 46.67 15.32 -15.95
CA ASP A 348 46.14 16.06 -17.10
C ASP A 348 46.78 17.46 -17.31
N ASN A 349 47.72 17.87 -16.45
CA ASN A 349 48.39 19.17 -16.52
C ASN A 349 49.80 19.06 -15.92
N ASP A 350 50.75 18.71 -16.78
CA ASP A 350 52.14 18.47 -16.42
C ASP A 350 52.94 19.78 -16.36
N ASN A 351 53.58 20.00 -15.21
CA ASN A 351 54.46 21.14 -14.94
C ASN A 351 55.72 20.69 -14.18
N ASP A 352 56.07 19.41 -14.25
CA ASP A 352 57.23 18.83 -13.58
C ASP A 352 58.52 18.98 -14.42
N ASN A 353 59.67 18.53 -13.89
CA ASN A 353 60.98 18.61 -14.57
C ASN A 353 61.43 17.25 -15.12
N TYR A 354 60.53 16.28 -15.21
CA TYR A 354 60.77 14.99 -15.82
C TYR A 354 60.40 15.03 -17.30
N ALA A 355 60.97 14.11 -18.09
CA ALA A 355 60.64 14.00 -19.51
C ALA A 355 59.33 13.22 -19.75
N GLY A 356 58.91 12.42 -18.77
CA GLY A 356 57.57 11.85 -18.68
C GLY A 356 56.73 12.67 -17.69
N ASN A 357 55.67 12.08 -17.14
CA ASN A 357 54.75 12.77 -16.24
C ASN A 357 54.72 12.08 -14.87
N CYS A 358 55.34 12.72 -13.86
CA CYS A 358 55.40 12.20 -12.49
C CYS A 358 54.00 12.08 -11.87
N ALA A 359 53.13 13.06 -12.11
CA ALA A 359 51.78 13.09 -11.54
C ALA A 359 50.88 11.95 -12.09
N GLU A 360 51.05 11.59 -13.36
CA GLU A 360 50.38 10.43 -13.97
C GLU A 360 50.94 9.11 -13.43
N GLN A 361 52.27 8.99 -13.38
CA GLN A 361 52.97 7.79 -12.92
C GLN A 361 52.64 7.45 -11.46
N ASP A 362 52.72 8.45 -10.59
CA ASP A 362 52.54 8.30 -9.15
C ASP A 362 51.07 8.47 -8.74
N GLY A 363 50.20 8.76 -9.72
CA GLY A 363 48.74 8.75 -9.57
C GLY A 363 48.22 9.81 -8.59
N SER A 364 48.73 11.05 -8.67
CA SER A 364 48.41 12.09 -7.70
C SER A 364 48.64 13.50 -8.25
N GLY A 365 48.12 14.51 -7.56
CA GLY A 365 48.49 15.90 -7.78
C GLY A 365 49.48 16.36 -6.71
N TRP A 366 50.61 16.93 -7.12
CA TRP A 366 51.65 17.39 -6.19
C TRP A 366 52.59 18.42 -6.82
N TRP A 367 53.44 19.03 -6.00
CA TRP A 367 54.56 19.87 -6.46
C TRP A 367 55.72 19.00 -6.95
N MET A 368 55.49 18.30 -8.06
CA MET A 368 56.44 17.35 -8.64
C MET A 368 57.67 18.05 -9.22
N ASN A 369 58.82 17.38 -9.10
CA ASN A 369 60.07 17.74 -9.75
C ASN A 369 60.50 16.58 -10.66
N ARG A 370 61.36 15.67 -10.20
CA ARG A 370 61.75 14.41 -10.89
C ARG A 370 62.12 13.31 -9.88
N CYS A 371 61.16 12.71 -9.16
CA CYS A 371 59.78 13.16 -9.02
C CYS A 371 59.56 13.83 -7.66
N HIS A 372 59.92 13.18 -6.55
CA HIS A 372 59.68 13.72 -5.21
C HIS A 372 60.58 13.11 -4.13
N ALA A 373 60.72 13.85 -3.02
CA ALA A 373 61.26 13.33 -1.75
C ALA A 373 60.17 13.30 -0.65
N ALA A 374 59.09 14.05 -0.84
CA ALA A 374 57.90 14.04 0.00
C ALA A 374 56.67 13.94 -0.89
N HIS A 375 55.74 13.05 -0.54
CA HIS A 375 54.55 12.82 -1.34
C HIS A 375 53.35 12.48 -0.47
N LEU A 376 52.59 13.50 -0.03
CA LEU A 376 51.49 13.28 0.92
C LEU A 376 50.16 12.91 0.23
N ASN A 377 50.09 13.10 -1.09
CA ASN A 377 48.92 12.84 -1.92
C ASN A 377 49.01 11.49 -2.66
N GLY A 378 50.02 10.67 -2.36
CA GLY A 378 50.18 9.35 -2.96
C GLY A 378 49.09 8.35 -2.57
N LYS A 379 49.20 7.16 -3.15
CA LYS A 379 48.29 6.05 -2.89
C LYS A 379 48.42 5.57 -1.45
N TYR A 380 47.29 5.28 -0.83
CA TYR A 380 47.24 4.82 0.56
C TYR A 380 47.56 3.31 0.62
N TYR A 381 48.71 2.94 1.19
CA TYR A 381 49.10 1.54 1.39
C TYR A 381 48.90 1.09 2.83
N ILE A 382 47.92 0.21 3.03
CA ILE A 382 47.60 -0.33 4.36
C ILE A 382 48.78 -1.17 4.88
N GLY A 383 49.23 -0.90 6.11
CA GLY A 383 50.39 -1.55 6.73
C GLY A 383 51.72 -0.88 6.41
N GLY A 384 51.72 0.11 5.53
CA GLY A 384 52.85 1.00 5.26
C GLY A 384 53.88 0.45 4.29
N VAL A 385 54.37 -0.76 4.50
CA VAL A 385 55.36 -1.37 3.61
C VAL A 385 54.70 -1.78 2.29
N TYR A 386 55.28 -1.34 1.17
CA TYR A 386 54.85 -1.70 -0.18
C TYR A 386 56.06 -1.87 -1.09
N THR A 387 55.89 -2.50 -2.25
CA THR A 387 56.97 -2.78 -3.21
C THR A 387 56.66 -2.21 -4.59
N SER A 388 57.65 -2.23 -5.48
CA SER A 388 57.48 -1.83 -6.89
C SER A 388 56.37 -2.61 -7.59
N ASN A 389 56.16 -3.88 -7.23
CA ASN A 389 55.09 -4.70 -7.79
C ASN A 389 53.69 -4.21 -7.36
N ASP A 390 53.58 -3.64 -6.15
CA ASP A 390 52.33 -3.10 -5.61
C ASP A 390 52.02 -1.70 -6.16
N ALA A 391 53.03 -1.00 -6.67
CA ALA A 391 52.95 0.34 -7.25
C ALA A 391 52.31 0.39 -8.65
N GLY A 392 52.14 -0.77 -9.30
CA GLY A 392 51.54 -0.89 -10.62
C GLY A 392 52.57 -0.88 -11.75
N PRO A 393 52.14 -0.68 -13.01
CA PRO A 393 52.96 -0.94 -14.20
C PRO A 393 54.26 -0.13 -14.27
N SER A 394 54.25 1.09 -13.73
CA SER A 394 55.41 1.98 -13.73
C SER A 394 56.48 1.55 -12.73
N GLY A 395 56.11 0.85 -11.65
CA GLY A 395 57.03 0.25 -10.71
C GLY A 395 57.80 1.21 -9.77
N TYR A 396 57.46 2.50 -9.73
CA TYR A 396 58.10 3.51 -8.88
C TYR A 396 57.33 3.76 -7.58
N ASP A 397 57.98 4.38 -6.60
CA ASP A 397 57.40 4.73 -5.31
C ASP A 397 56.29 5.80 -5.44
N ASN A 398 55.04 5.38 -5.20
CA ASN A 398 53.84 6.22 -5.33
C ASN A 398 52.96 6.25 -4.07
N GLY A 399 53.50 5.80 -2.93
CA GLY A 399 52.83 5.82 -1.64
C GLY A 399 52.84 7.18 -0.96
N ILE A 400 52.32 7.24 0.26
CA ILE A 400 52.37 8.46 1.08
C ILE A 400 53.74 8.55 1.76
N ILE A 401 54.75 9.12 1.10
CA ILE A 401 56.14 9.03 1.57
C ILE A 401 56.71 10.34 2.12
N TRP A 402 57.73 10.21 2.98
CA TRP A 402 58.52 11.33 3.51
C TRP A 402 59.97 10.87 3.76
N ALA A 403 60.84 11.07 2.77
CA ALA A 403 62.15 10.40 2.67
C ALA A 403 63.10 10.70 3.83
N THR A 404 63.02 11.87 4.45
CA THR A 404 63.86 12.24 5.60
C THR A 404 63.43 11.57 6.91
N TRP A 405 62.30 10.84 6.92
CA TRP A 405 61.80 10.17 8.12
C TRP A 405 61.63 8.66 7.94
N ARG A 406 61.15 8.20 6.78
CA ARG A 406 61.04 6.78 6.43
C ARG A 406 61.47 6.57 4.98
N ASP A 407 61.86 5.35 4.66
CA ASP A 407 62.23 4.94 3.30
C ASP A 407 61.08 5.14 2.30
N ARG A 408 61.42 5.31 1.01
CA ARG A 408 60.44 5.50 -0.07
C ARG A 408 59.44 4.35 -0.22
N TRP A 409 59.76 3.15 0.25
CA TRP A 409 58.87 1.98 0.24
C TRP A 409 58.02 1.86 1.53
N TYR A 410 57.91 2.95 2.31
CA TYR A 410 57.07 3.04 3.50
C TYR A 410 56.06 4.20 3.38
N SER A 411 54.78 3.84 3.23
CA SER A 411 53.65 4.78 3.22
C SER A 411 53.17 5.11 4.63
N MET A 412 52.98 6.38 4.93
CA MET A 412 52.44 6.85 6.21
C MET A 412 50.99 6.37 6.43
N LYS A 413 50.62 6.22 7.71
CA LYS A 413 49.26 5.87 8.12
C LYS A 413 48.37 7.11 8.21
N LYS A 414 48.89 8.21 8.75
CA LYS A 414 48.14 9.49 8.77
C LYS A 414 49.03 10.63 8.34
N THR A 415 48.43 11.60 7.67
CA THR A 415 49.07 12.87 7.33
C THR A 415 48.12 14.02 7.53
N ALA A 416 48.67 15.17 7.91
CA ALA A 416 47.95 16.42 7.92
C ALA A 416 48.88 17.54 7.46
N MET A 417 48.40 18.37 6.54
CA MET A 417 49.03 19.66 6.23
C MET A 417 48.15 20.76 6.81
N LYS A 418 48.70 21.61 7.68
CA LYS A 418 47.95 22.70 8.29
C LYS A 418 48.77 23.96 8.41
N ILE A 419 48.11 25.11 8.31
CA ILE A 419 48.77 26.41 8.34
C ILE A 419 48.26 27.29 9.48
N ILE A 420 49.15 28.14 9.97
CA ILE A 420 48.86 29.17 10.98
C ILE A 420 49.66 30.43 10.65
N PRO A 421 49.18 31.64 10.98
CA PRO A 421 50.00 32.84 10.85
C PRO A 421 51.34 32.71 11.61
N PHE A 422 52.43 33.07 10.95
CA PHE A 422 53.80 32.85 11.43
C PHE A 422 54.07 33.47 12.81
N ASN A 423 53.45 34.61 13.11
CA ASN A 423 53.58 35.30 14.40
C ASN A 423 52.95 34.55 15.59
N ARG A 424 52.24 33.44 15.35
CA ARG A 424 51.68 32.57 16.40
C ARG A 424 52.65 31.48 16.83
N LEU A 425 53.62 31.11 15.99
CA LEU A 425 54.69 30.21 16.39
C LEU A 425 55.70 30.98 17.22
N SER A 426 55.62 30.80 18.53
CA SER A 426 56.70 31.19 19.43
C SER A 426 57.81 30.15 19.28
N ILE A 427 58.86 30.49 18.55
CA ILE A 427 60.14 29.76 18.60
C ILE A 427 60.64 29.92 20.03
N ASP A 428 60.74 28.81 20.77
CA ASP A 428 61.25 28.68 22.14
C ASP A 428 61.75 29.98 22.81
N GLY A 429 60.87 30.61 23.60
CA GLY A 429 61.28 31.49 24.69
C GLY A 429 61.84 32.88 24.36
N GLN A 430 61.83 33.36 23.11
CA GLN A 430 62.14 34.77 22.83
C GLN A 430 60.98 35.50 22.16
N GLN A 431 60.32 36.37 22.94
CA GLN A 431 59.45 37.43 22.43
C GLN A 431 60.27 38.38 21.54
N HIS A 432 60.27 38.15 20.23
CA HIS A 432 60.57 39.23 19.30
C HIS A 432 59.33 40.15 19.21
N ASN A 433 59.31 41.15 20.09
CA ASN A 433 58.51 42.36 19.90
C ASN A 433 58.94 43.01 18.57
N LEU A 434 58.22 42.73 17.49
CA LEU A 434 58.25 43.54 16.29
C LEU A 434 57.54 44.87 16.59
N GLY A 435 58.33 45.78 17.15
CA GLY A 435 58.30 47.22 16.94
C GLY A 435 56.93 47.87 16.85
N SER A 436 56.47 48.40 17.98
CA SER A 436 55.58 49.56 18.03
C SER A 436 56.14 50.65 17.12
N ALA A 437 55.37 51.04 16.11
CA ALA A 437 55.64 52.20 15.28
C ALA A 437 55.73 53.44 16.20
N LYS A 438 56.92 54.04 16.30
CA LYS A 438 57.06 55.39 16.83
C LYS A 438 56.39 56.34 15.85
N GLN A 439 55.33 57.00 16.30
CA GLN A 439 54.91 58.29 15.75
C GLN A 439 56.03 59.31 16.01
N VAL A 440 56.49 59.96 14.94
CA VAL A 440 57.04 61.32 14.94
C VAL A 440 56.29 62.08 13.87
#